data_AF-A0A318TXB0-F1
#
_entry.id   AF-A0A318TXB0-F1
#
_cell.length_a   1.000
_cell.length_b   1.000
_cell.length_c   1.000
_cell.angle_alpha   90.00
_cell.angle_beta   90.00
_cell.angle_gamma   90.00
#
_symmetry.space_group_name_H-M   'P 1'
#
loop_
_entity.id
_entity.type
_entity.pdbx_description
1 polymer ?
#
loop_
_entity_poly.entity_id
_entity_poly.type
_entity_poly.pdbx_seq_one_letter_code
_entity_poly.pdbx_strand_id
1 'polypeptide(L)'
;MKHLKNEKGSAAIFLLWIMTVIIVLSLLIVNIAKVYAVKQQASTAAQLGAFAATSEILFATEEAIKDFDKAMLETLGEGEEYEALWDEIEERKKSYLANGDGEQRAYIKALNEMLPGRLGDHILKGFFNAKFHADAALSTKIYTTVQRVVRENEGNDEHLEIIISKEKYRVEVKTDATYKTIASGEYINSFSKDIPQVGYGPELTFLRYILN
;
A
#
# COMPACT_ATOMS: atom_id res chain seq x y z
N MET A 1 59.69 -54.22 5.74
CA MET A 1 58.50 -53.95 4.92
C MET A 1 57.91 -52.63 5.37
N LYS A 2 57.85 -51.62 4.50
CA LYS A 2 57.39 -50.26 4.84
C LYS A 2 56.09 -50.01 4.06
N HIS A 3 54.94 -50.20 4.71
CA HIS A 3 53.65 -49.85 4.13
C HIS A 3 53.47 -48.33 4.20
N LEU A 4 53.67 -47.65 3.08
CA LEU A 4 53.21 -46.26 2.92
C LEU A 4 51.67 -46.29 2.92
N LYS A 5 51.07 -45.87 4.05
CA LYS A 5 49.62 -45.73 4.18
C LYS A 5 49.14 -44.66 3.20
N ASN A 6 48.19 -45.05 2.34
CA ASN A 6 47.60 -44.20 1.33
C ASN A 6 46.59 -43.21 1.97
N GLU A 7 47.07 -42.11 2.56
CA GLU A 7 46.21 -41.10 3.22
C GLU A 7 45.45 -40.20 2.22
N LYS A 8 45.82 -40.21 0.93
CA LYS A 8 45.17 -39.41 -0.12
C LYS A 8 43.70 -39.80 -0.35
N GLY A 9 43.35 -41.07 -0.17
CA GLY A 9 41.96 -41.55 -0.30
C GLY A 9 41.03 -40.99 0.78
N SER A 10 41.53 -40.87 2.02
CA SER A 10 40.76 -40.29 3.14
C SER A 10 40.50 -38.80 2.94
N ALA A 11 41.50 -38.06 2.45
CA ALA A 11 41.36 -36.63 2.17
C ALA A 11 40.36 -36.36 1.04
N ALA A 12 40.38 -37.17 -0.04
CA ALA A 12 39.44 -37.02 -1.15
C ALA A 12 37.98 -37.30 -0.75
N ILE A 13 37.74 -38.36 0.05
CA ILE A 13 36.40 -38.68 0.56
C ILE A 13 35.90 -37.57 1.50
N PHE A 14 36.78 -37.06 2.38
CA PHE A 14 36.44 -35.97 3.29
C PHE A 14 36.10 -34.67 2.53
N LEU A 15 36.85 -34.33 1.48
CA LEU A 15 36.56 -33.18 0.62
C LEU A 15 35.23 -33.33 -0.12
N LEU A 16 34.93 -34.52 -0.66
CA LEU A 16 33.62 -34.81 -1.29
C LEU A 16 32.46 -34.67 -0.30
N TRP A 17 32.66 -35.13 0.94
CA TRP A 17 31.65 -35.02 1.99
C TRP A 17 31.41 -33.55 2.36
N ILE A 18 32.47 -32.76 2.57
CA ILE A 18 32.35 -31.32 2.81
C ILE A 18 31.66 -30.61 1.66
N MET A 19 32.02 -30.92 0.40
CA MET A 19 31.36 -30.34 -0.77
C MET A 19 29.86 -30.63 -0.77
N THR A 20 29.47 -31.87 -0.45
CA THR A 20 28.06 -32.26 -0.37
C THR A 20 27.33 -31.46 0.70
N VAL A 21 27.92 -31.30 1.89
CA VAL A 21 27.35 -30.48 2.98
C VAL A 21 27.22 -29.02 2.56
N ILE A 22 28.23 -28.44 1.90
CA ILE A 22 28.20 -27.05 1.42
C ILE A 22 27.09 -26.85 0.39
N ILE A 23 26.91 -27.79 -0.54
CA ILE A 23 25.84 -27.72 -1.56
C ILE A 23 24.47 -27.74 -0.88
N VAL A 24 24.24 -28.66 0.06
CA VAL A 24 22.97 -28.75 0.81
C VAL A 24 22.73 -27.47 1.61
N LEU A 25 23.73 -26.96 2.32
CA LEU A 25 23.62 -25.75 3.11
C LEU A 25 23.33 -24.52 2.22
N SER A 26 23.96 -24.45 1.05
CA SER A 26 23.72 -23.38 0.08
C SER A 26 22.28 -23.40 -0.43
N LEU A 27 21.73 -24.57 -0.75
CA LEU A 27 20.32 -24.71 -1.15
C LEU A 27 19.36 -24.25 -0.05
N LEU A 28 19.66 -24.55 1.22
CA LEU A 28 18.87 -24.08 2.35
C LEU A 28 18.92 -22.55 2.47
N ILE A 29 20.12 -21.96 2.42
CA ILE A 29 20.31 -20.51 2.53
C ILE A 29 19.56 -19.78 1.40
N VAL A 30 19.69 -20.25 0.15
CA VAL A 30 19.01 -19.64 -1.00
C VAL A 30 17.49 -19.74 -0.87
N ASN A 31 16.96 -20.87 -0.41
CA ASN A 31 15.51 -21.00 -0.22
C ASN A 31 14.98 -20.07 0.86
N ILE A 32 15.69 -19.93 1.99
CA ILE A 32 15.34 -18.98 3.06
C ILE A 32 15.38 -17.54 2.51
N ALA A 33 16.46 -17.16 1.82
CA ALA A 33 16.60 -15.83 1.23
C ALA A 33 15.44 -15.53 0.26
N LYS A 34 15.04 -16.52 -0.56
CA LYS A 34 13.92 -16.39 -1.49
C LYS A 34 12.58 -16.19 -0.78
N VAL A 35 12.32 -16.88 0.35
CA VAL A 35 11.11 -16.64 1.15
C VAL A 35 11.04 -15.18 1.61
N TYR A 36 12.15 -14.62 2.08
CA TYR A 36 12.20 -13.22 2.50
C TYR A 36 12.00 -12.26 1.32
N ALA A 37 12.58 -12.55 0.15
CA ALA A 37 12.38 -11.76 -1.05
C ALA A 37 10.90 -11.73 -1.47
N VAL A 38 10.23 -12.89 -1.53
CA VAL A 38 8.80 -12.98 -1.86
C VAL A 38 7.94 -12.29 -0.80
N LYS A 39 8.29 -12.41 0.48
CA LYS A 39 7.60 -11.67 1.55
C LYS A 39 7.73 -10.15 1.37
N GLN A 40 8.93 -9.66 1.03
CA GLN A 40 9.17 -8.23 0.79
C GLN A 40 8.40 -7.73 -0.42
N GLN A 41 8.33 -8.53 -1.48
CA GLN A 41 7.54 -8.27 -2.67
C GLN A 41 6.05 -8.15 -2.34
N ALA A 42 5.46 -9.15 -1.67
CA ALA A 42 4.07 -9.10 -1.22
C ALA A 42 3.80 -7.87 -0.33
N SER A 43 4.73 -7.55 0.58
CA SER A 43 4.62 -6.38 1.45
C SER A 43 4.68 -5.07 0.67
N THR A 44 5.50 -5.00 -0.37
CA THR A 44 5.66 -3.81 -1.22
C THR A 44 4.42 -3.61 -2.07
N ALA A 45 3.90 -4.67 -2.70
CA ALA A 45 2.67 -4.65 -3.47
C ALA A 45 1.47 -4.18 -2.60
N ALA A 46 1.32 -4.76 -1.41
CA ALA A 46 0.27 -4.36 -0.47
C ALA A 46 0.40 -2.89 -0.06
N GLN A 47 1.61 -2.44 0.29
CA GLN A 47 1.87 -1.08 0.76
C GLN A 47 1.62 -0.03 -0.34
N LEU A 48 2.11 -0.27 -1.55
CA LEU A 48 1.89 0.61 -2.69
C LEU A 48 0.42 0.62 -3.11
N GLY A 49 -0.25 -0.54 -3.05
CA GLY A 49 -1.70 -0.62 -3.24
C GLY A 49 -2.47 0.27 -2.25
N ALA A 50 -2.12 0.21 -0.95
CA ALA A 50 -2.76 1.05 0.05
C ALA A 50 -2.52 2.55 -0.18
N PHE A 51 -1.32 2.93 -0.62
CA PHE A 51 -1.03 4.32 -1.02
C PHE A 51 -1.82 4.74 -2.25
N ALA A 52 -1.94 3.87 -3.26
CA ALA A 52 -2.68 4.17 -4.47
C ALA A 52 -4.18 4.39 -4.19
N ALA A 53 -4.79 3.53 -3.37
CA ALA A 53 -6.16 3.74 -2.90
C ALA A 53 -6.32 5.04 -2.10
N THR A 54 -5.37 5.35 -1.23
CA THR A 54 -5.38 6.61 -0.47
C THR A 54 -5.35 7.80 -1.42
N SER A 55 -4.52 7.77 -2.48
CA SER A 55 -4.49 8.83 -3.47
C SER A 55 -5.82 9.03 -4.19
N GLU A 56 -6.51 7.95 -4.57
CA GLU A 56 -7.85 8.05 -5.17
C GLU A 56 -8.89 8.67 -4.22
N ILE A 57 -8.83 8.34 -2.92
CA ILE A 57 -9.66 8.99 -1.89
C ILE A 57 -9.35 10.48 -1.79
N LEU A 58 -8.07 10.86 -1.83
CA LEU A 58 -7.64 12.25 -1.77
C LEU A 58 -8.08 13.05 -3.00
N PHE A 59 -8.04 12.45 -4.20
CA PHE A 59 -8.57 13.08 -5.41
C PHE A 59 -10.08 13.25 -5.35
N ALA A 60 -10.82 12.23 -4.88
CA ALA A 60 -12.26 12.35 -4.69
C ALA A 60 -12.63 13.42 -3.65
N THR A 61 -11.81 13.57 -2.60
CA THR A 61 -11.95 14.62 -1.59
C THR A 61 -11.75 16.01 -2.21
N GLU A 62 -10.70 16.18 -3.01
CA GLU A 62 -10.43 17.43 -3.74
C GLU A 62 -11.58 17.80 -4.68
N GLU A 63 -12.06 16.85 -5.48
CA GLU A 63 -13.22 17.06 -6.35
C GLU A 63 -14.45 17.47 -5.56
N ALA A 64 -14.76 16.80 -4.45
CA ALA A 64 -15.91 17.13 -3.61
C ALA A 64 -15.85 18.56 -3.05
N ILE A 65 -14.66 19.02 -2.64
CA ILE A 65 -14.45 20.39 -2.14
C ILE A 65 -14.63 21.39 -3.28
N LYS A 66 -14.03 21.15 -4.44
CA LYS A 66 -14.14 22.05 -5.60
C LYS A 66 -15.57 22.15 -6.14
N ASP A 67 -16.29 21.02 -6.19
CA ASP A 67 -17.70 20.98 -6.58
C ASP A 67 -18.56 21.81 -5.60
N PHE A 68 -18.27 21.70 -4.30
CA PHE A 68 -18.91 22.53 -3.27
C PHE A 68 -18.61 24.01 -3.45
N ASP A 69 -17.34 24.40 -3.59
CA ASP A 69 -16.94 25.80 -3.76
C ASP A 69 -17.59 26.43 -5.00
N LYS A 70 -17.63 25.67 -6.10
CA LYS A 70 -18.30 26.10 -7.32
C LYS A 70 -19.80 26.33 -7.10
N ALA A 71 -20.49 25.41 -6.41
CA ALA A 71 -21.91 25.56 -6.11
C ALA A 71 -22.20 26.75 -5.19
N MET A 72 -21.31 27.02 -4.22
CA MET A 72 -21.41 28.20 -3.35
C MET A 72 -21.25 29.50 -4.15
N LEU A 73 -20.24 29.58 -5.02
CA LEU A 73 -20.02 30.73 -5.91
C LEU A 73 -21.18 30.97 -6.89
N GLU A 74 -21.83 29.90 -7.37
CA GLU A 74 -23.02 30.03 -8.25
C GLU A 74 -24.28 30.47 -7.48
N THR A 75 -24.36 30.17 -6.18
CA THR A 75 -25.51 30.48 -5.33
C THR A 75 -25.42 31.89 -4.73
N LEU A 76 -24.22 32.32 -4.36
CA LEU A 76 -23.93 33.66 -3.85
C LEU A 76 -23.74 34.58 -5.07
N GLY A 77 -24.77 35.35 -5.42
CA GLY A 77 -24.75 36.23 -6.59
C GLY A 77 -23.60 37.26 -6.60
N GLU A 78 -23.38 37.93 -7.73
CA GLU A 78 -22.33 38.95 -7.89
C GLU A 78 -22.37 39.99 -6.76
N GLY A 79 -21.38 39.95 -5.85
CA GLY A 79 -21.19 40.95 -4.80
C GLY A 79 -20.99 40.43 -3.38
N GLU A 80 -21.22 39.15 -3.10
CA GLU A 80 -20.82 38.53 -1.82
C GLU A 80 -19.42 37.90 -1.93
N GLU A 81 -18.56 38.22 -0.95
CA GLU A 81 -17.18 37.73 -0.91
C GLU A 81 -17.19 36.33 -0.27
N TYR A 82 -17.16 35.29 -1.11
CA TYR A 82 -16.98 33.91 -0.68
C TYR A 82 -15.52 33.50 -0.83
N GLU A 83 -14.89 33.16 0.28
CA GLU A 83 -13.57 32.54 0.29
C GLU A 83 -13.71 31.03 0.05
N ALA A 84 -13.10 30.51 -1.00
CA ALA A 84 -13.20 29.11 -1.37
C ALA A 84 -12.51 28.22 -0.33
N LEU A 85 -13.18 27.16 0.12
CA LEU A 85 -12.64 26.21 1.07
C LEU A 85 -11.36 25.55 0.52
N TRP A 86 -11.30 25.32 -0.79
CA TRP A 86 -10.09 24.82 -1.45
C TRP A 86 -8.89 25.75 -1.23
N ASP A 87 -9.09 27.06 -1.35
CA ASP A 87 -8.01 28.05 -1.19
C ASP A 87 -7.52 28.08 0.27
N GLU A 88 -8.43 28.03 1.25
CA GLU A 88 -8.06 27.91 2.67
C GLU A 88 -7.22 26.64 2.94
N ILE A 89 -7.60 25.51 2.33
CA ILE A 89 -6.88 24.23 2.46
C ILE A 89 -5.50 24.31 1.80
N GLU A 90 -5.38 24.95 0.64
CA GLU A 90 -4.09 25.19 -0.02
C GLU A 90 -3.17 26.09 0.81
N GLU A 91 -3.70 27.16 1.40
CA GLU A 91 -2.92 28.03 2.27
C GLU A 91 -2.42 27.24 3.49
N ARG A 92 -3.29 26.45 4.10
CA ARG A 92 -2.91 25.59 5.22
C ARG A 92 -1.86 24.56 4.82
N LYS A 93 -1.97 23.94 3.63
CA LYS A 93 -0.95 23.05 3.06
C LYS A 93 0.39 23.78 2.90
N LYS A 94 0.40 25.02 2.38
CA LYS A 94 1.61 25.83 2.23
C LYS A 94 2.28 26.12 3.57
N SER A 95 1.50 26.38 4.63
CA SER A 95 2.03 26.53 6.00
C SER A 95 2.76 25.27 6.47
N TYR A 96 2.19 24.07 6.24
CA TYR A 96 2.86 22.81 6.57
C TYR A 96 4.12 22.55 5.74
N LEU A 97 4.10 22.86 4.44
CA LEU A 97 5.28 22.79 3.58
C LEU A 97 6.41 23.70 4.08
N ALA A 98 6.09 24.93 4.50
CA ALA A 98 7.06 25.88 5.07
C ALA A 98 7.68 25.37 6.38
N ASN A 99 6.95 24.53 7.13
CA ASN A 99 7.44 23.86 8.33
C ASN A 99 8.24 22.58 8.05
N GLY A 100 8.49 22.24 6.78
CA GLY A 100 9.33 21.11 6.37
C GLY A 100 8.60 19.79 6.18
N ASP A 101 7.26 19.78 6.18
CA ASP A 101 6.51 18.58 5.79
C ASP A 101 6.63 18.33 4.27
N GLY A 102 6.68 17.05 3.88
CA GLY A 102 6.55 16.67 2.47
C GLY A 102 5.13 16.92 1.95
N GLU A 103 5.00 17.17 0.64
CA GLU A 103 3.76 17.62 0.00
C GLU A 103 2.52 16.79 0.35
N GLN A 104 2.59 15.47 0.22
CA GLN A 104 1.46 14.60 0.51
C GLN A 104 1.08 14.61 1.99
N ARG A 105 2.07 14.71 2.89
CA ARG A 105 1.84 14.79 4.34
C ARG A 105 1.23 16.14 4.72
N ALA A 106 1.74 17.22 4.17
CA ALA A 106 1.22 18.57 4.36
C ALA A 106 -0.25 18.64 3.91
N TYR A 107 -0.57 18.04 2.77
CA TYR A 107 -1.93 17.99 2.26
C TYR A 107 -2.87 17.20 3.16
N ILE A 108 -2.51 15.96 3.55
CA ILE A 108 -3.32 15.16 4.46
C ILE A 108 -3.53 15.87 5.81
N LYS A 109 -2.50 16.52 6.35
CA LYS A 109 -2.63 17.33 7.57
C LYS A 109 -3.60 18.48 7.42
N ALA A 110 -3.52 19.22 6.31
CA ALA A 110 -4.45 20.32 6.03
C ALA A 110 -5.90 19.83 5.97
N LEU A 111 -6.16 18.72 5.27
CA LEU A 111 -7.50 18.11 5.22
C LEU A 111 -7.98 17.63 6.59
N ASN A 112 -7.14 16.91 7.33
CA ASN A 112 -7.45 16.39 8.66
C ASN A 112 -7.70 17.50 9.70
N GLU A 113 -7.15 18.69 9.49
CA GLU A 113 -7.39 19.85 10.35
C GLU A 113 -8.66 20.62 9.95
N MET A 114 -8.82 20.91 8.65
CA MET A 114 -9.86 21.82 8.17
C MET A 114 -11.22 21.14 8.02
N LEU A 115 -11.26 19.92 7.48
CA LEU A 115 -12.53 19.26 7.14
C LEU A 115 -13.38 18.86 8.35
N PRO A 116 -12.86 18.35 9.48
CA PRO A 116 -13.69 18.00 10.63
C PRO A 116 -14.61 19.12 11.14
N GLY A 117 -14.12 20.37 11.14
CA GLY A 117 -14.89 21.53 11.58
C GLY A 117 -15.95 21.97 10.55
N ARG A 118 -15.70 21.73 9.27
CA ARG A 118 -16.55 22.16 8.15
C ARG A 118 -17.59 21.11 7.73
N LEU A 119 -17.29 19.82 7.89
CA LEU A 119 -18.19 18.70 7.58
C LEU A 119 -19.41 18.59 8.52
N GLY A 120 -19.52 19.49 9.51
CA GLY A 120 -20.77 19.73 10.23
C GLY A 120 -21.83 20.44 9.38
N ASP A 121 -21.43 21.14 8.31
CA ASP A 121 -22.33 21.76 7.35
C ASP A 121 -23.03 20.70 6.48
N HIS A 122 -24.36 20.75 6.44
CA HIS A 122 -25.18 19.79 5.70
C HIS A 122 -24.97 19.86 4.17
N ILE A 123 -24.63 21.03 3.64
CA ILE A 123 -24.39 21.24 2.21
C ILE A 123 -23.08 20.56 1.83
N LEU A 124 -21.97 20.89 2.51
CA LEU A 124 -20.66 20.25 2.25
C LEU A 124 -20.74 18.73 2.44
N LYS A 125 -21.39 18.27 3.51
CA LYS A 125 -21.61 16.83 3.75
C LYS A 125 -22.42 16.18 2.62
N GLY A 126 -23.33 16.91 1.99
CA GLY A 126 -24.08 16.46 0.80
C GLY A 126 -23.17 16.13 -0.38
N PHE A 127 -22.21 17.00 -0.71
CA PHE A 127 -21.24 16.76 -1.79
C PHE A 127 -20.35 15.54 -1.51
N PHE A 128 -19.88 15.42 -0.27
CA PHE A 128 -19.11 14.25 0.16
C PHE A 128 -19.93 12.96 0.10
N ASN A 129 -21.21 12.97 0.52
CA ASN A 129 -22.07 11.81 0.40
C ASN A 129 -22.32 11.42 -1.06
N ALA A 130 -22.51 12.39 -1.95
CA ALA A 130 -22.65 12.12 -3.38
C ALA A 130 -21.40 11.44 -3.95
N LYS A 131 -20.20 11.94 -3.62
CA LYS A 131 -18.93 11.38 -4.12
C LYS A 131 -18.54 10.04 -3.49
N PHE A 132 -18.75 9.86 -2.19
CA PHE A 132 -18.25 8.67 -1.48
C PHE A 132 -19.28 7.54 -1.37
N HIS A 133 -20.59 7.83 -1.41
CA HIS A 133 -21.64 6.82 -1.26
C HIS A 133 -22.48 6.61 -2.53
N ALA A 134 -22.77 7.67 -3.28
CA ALA A 134 -23.61 7.55 -4.47
C ALA A 134 -22.80 7.22 -5.75
N ASP A 135 -21.52 7.58 -5.79
CA ASP A 135 -20.66 7.33 -6.95
C ASP A 135 -20.02 5.92 -6.92
N ALA A 136 -20.69 4.98 -7.58
CA ALA A 136 -20.16 3.63 -7.79
C ALA A 136 -18.87 3.62 -8.63
N ALA A 137 -18.60 4.67 -9.42
CA ALA A 137 -17.37 4.77 -10.20
C ALA A 137 -16.14 4.95 -9.31
N LEU A 138 -16.27 5.64 -8.17
CA LEU A 138 -15.15 5.83 -7.24
C LEU A 138 -14.64 4.49 -6.68
N SER A 139 -15.54 3.63 -6.22
CA SER A 139 -15.16 2.31 -5.69
C SER A 139 -14.51 1.43 -6.76
N THR A 140 -15.03 1.49 -8.00
CA THR A 140 -14.46 0.79 -9.15
C THR A 140 -13.07 1.33 -9.50
N LYS A 141 -12.89 2.65 -9.48
CA LYS A 141 -11.61 3.32 -9.75
C LYS A 141 -10.57 2.97 -8.69
N ILE A 142 -10.95 3.01 -7.41
CA ILE A 142 -10.07 2.57 -6.31
C ILE A 142 -9.64 1.12 -6.54
N TYR A 143 -10.59 0.22 -6.77
CA TYR A 143 -10.29 -1.20 -6.96
C TYR A 143 -9.35 -1.44 -8.16
N THR A 144 -9.66 -0.88 -9.32
CA THR A 144 -8.86 -1.06 -10.54
C THR A 144 -7.47 -0.43 -10.43
N THR A 145 -7.34 0.74 -9.79
CA THR A 145 -6.05 1.37 -9.51
C THR A 145 -5.19 0.49 -8.59
N VAL A 146 -5.76 -0.02 -7.49
CA VAL A 146 -5.03 -0.91 -6.57
C VAL A 146 -4.66 -2.22 -7.25
N GLN A 147 -5.59 -2.86 -7.96
CA GLN A 147 -5.35 -4.10 -8.68
C GLN A 147 -4.16 -3.96 -9.64
N ARG A 148 -4.14 -2.86 -10.41
CA ARG A 148 -3.04 -2.56 -11.32
C ARG A 148 -1.71 -2.42 -10.57
N VAL A 149 -1.68 -1.64 -9.49
CA VAL A 149 -0.47 -1.42 -8.69
C VAL A 149 0.03 -2.71 -8.04
N VAL A 150 -0.85 -3.53 -7.49
CA VAL A 150 -0.51 -4.82 -6.88
C VAL A 150 0.11 -5.74 -7.93
N ARG A 151 -0.51 -5.85 -9.10
CA ARG A 151 -0.01 -6.68 -10.21
C ARG A 151 1.32 -6.18 -10.77
N GLU A 152 1.49 -4.87 -10.92
CA GLU A 152 2.76 -4.25 -11.36
C GLU A 152 3.91 -4.49 -10.37
N ASN A 153 3.59 -4.76 -9.10
CA ASN A 153 4.56 -5.09 -8.05
C ASN A 153 4.58 -6.58 -7.72
N GLU A 154 4.13 -7.41 -8.67
CA GLU A 154 4.14 -8.88 -8.60
C GLU A 154 3.44 -9.47 -7.36
N GLY A 155 2.42 -8.77 -6.83
CA GLY A 155 1.45 -9.35 -5.91
C GLY A 155 0.33 -10.03 -6.67
N ASN A 156 -0.30 -11.02 -6.04
CA ASN A 156 -1.45 -11.73 -6.59
C ASN A 156 -2.72 -10.89 -6.38
N ASP A 157 -3.43 -10.60 -7.47
CA ASP A 157 -4.68 -9.86 -7.45
C ASP A 157 -5.92 -10.72 -7.17
N GLU A 158 -5.81 -12.04 -7.30
CA GLU A 158 -6.87 -12.99 -6.99
C GLU A 158 -7.28 -12.97 -5.50
N HIS A 159 -6.33 -12.65 -4.61
CA HIS A 159 -6.53 -12.55 -3.16
C HIS A 159 -6.51 -11.09 -2.68
N LEU A 160 -6.81 -10.14 -3.56
CA LEU A 160 -6.83 -8.73 -3.24
C LEU A 160 -8.04 -8.37 -2.38
N GLU A 161 -7.78 -7.84 -1.19
CA GLU A 161 -8.80 -7.22 -0.34
C GLU A 161 -8.46 -5.74 -0.11
N ILE A 162 -9.43 -4.86 -0.31
CA ILE A 162 -9.28 -3.42 -0.03
C ILE A 162 -10.31 -3.06 1.02
N ILE A 163 -9.84 -2.57 2.16
CA ILE A 163 -10.67 -2.25 3.32
C ILE A 163 -10.37 -0.82 3.74
N ILE A 164 -11.41 0.00 3.92
CA ILE A 164 -11.26 1.29 4.60
C ILE A 164 -11.59 1.05 6.07
N SER A 165 -10.59 1.11 6.93
CA SER A 165 -10.76 0.87 8.37
C SER A 165 -11.62 1.96 9.00
N LYS A 166 -12.78 1.60 9.54
CA LYS A 166 -13.65 2.53 10.28
C LYS A 166 -13.11 2.93 11.65
N GLU A 167 -12.16 2.16 12.19
CA GLU A 167 -11.56 2.44 13.50
C GLU A 167 -10.32 3.34 13.37
N LYS A 168 -9.49 3.08 12.35
CA LYS A 168 -8.21 3.77 12.13
C LYS A 168 -8.24 4.78 10.98
N TYR A 169 -9.39 4.93 10.31
CA TYR A 169 -9.63 5.88 9.22
C TYR A 169 -8.53 5.87 8.15
N ARG A 170 -8.12 4.67 7.72
CA ARG A 170 -7.04 4.46 6.73
C ARG A 170 -7.39 3.31 5.81
N VAL A 171 -6.82 3.31 4.61
CA VAL A 171 -6.94 2.17 3.70
C VAL A 171 -5.99 1.06 4.13
N GLU A 172 -6.49 -0.16 4.15
CA GLU A 172 -5.75 -1.40 4.37
C GLU A 172 -5.92 -2.27 3.13
N VAL A 173 -4.81 -2.65 2.51
CA VAL A 173 -4.80 -3.53 1.33
C VAL A 173 -4.14 -4.83 1.71
N LYS A 174 -4.81 -5.95 1.47
CA LYS A 174 -4.25 -7.28 1.65
C LYS A 174 -4.04 -7.94 0.29
N THR A 175 -2.91 -8.60 0.14
CA THR A 175 -2.55 -9.40 -1.04
C THR A 175 -1.48 -10.40 -0.60
N ASP A 176 -1.11 -11.32 -1.48
CA ASP A 176 -0.01 -12.25 -1.25
C ASP A 176 0.91 -12.33 -2.47
N ALA A 177 2.02 -13.02 -2.32
CA ALA A 177 2.88 -13.41 -3.43
C ALA A 177 3.22 -14.90 -3.32
N THR A 178 3.29 -15.58 -4.46
CA THR A 178 3.51 -17.03 -4.52
C THR A 178 4.99 -17.37 -4.42
N TYR A 179 5.38 -17.98 -3.30
CA TYR A 179 6.71 -18.56 -3.14
C TYR A 179 6.78 -19.92 -3.82
N LYS A 180 7.83 -20.13 -4.63
CA LYS A 180 8.18 -21.43 -5.21
C LYS A 180 9.56 -21.86 -4.74
N THR A 181 9.65 -23.06 -4.16
CA THR A 181 10.92 -23.62 -3.67
C THR A 181 11.92 -23.87 -4.80
N ILE A 182 13.19 -23.58 -4.55
CA ILE A 182 14.29 -24.00 -5.42
C ILE A 182 14.67 -25.42 -5.01
N ALA A 183 14.28 -26.38 -5.84
CA ALA A 183 14.53 -27.80 -5.64
C ALA A 183 15.61 -28.32 -6.60
N SER A 184 16.35 -29.35 -6.17
CA SER A 184 17.28 -30.11 -7.00
C SER A 184 16.68 -31.48 -7.31
N GLY A 185 15.83 -31.54 -8.34
CA GLY A 185 15.30 -32.79 -8.91
C GLY A 185 14.74 -33.79 -7.89
N GLU A 186 15.09 -35.07 -8.06
CA GLU A 186 14.54 -36.24 -7.33
C GLU A 186 14.68 -36.22 -5.79
N TYR A 187 15.52 -35.34 -5.22
CA TYR A 187 15.87 -35.38 -3.80
C TYR A 187 15.12 -34.36 -2.93
N ILE A 188 14.53 -33.32 -3.53
CA ILE A 188 13.78 -32.27 -2.82
C ILE A 188 12.49 -31.99 -3.60
N ASN A 189 11.33 -32.29 -2.99
CA ASN A 189 10.05 -31.98 -3.61
C ASN A 189 9.89 -30.45 -3.73
N SER A 190 9.51 -29.99 -4.92
CA SER A 190 9.10 -28.61 -5.10
C SER A 190 7.74 -28.40 -4.42
N PHE A 191 7.60 -27.30 -3.69
CA PHE A 191 6.31 -26.84 -3.19
C PHE A 191 6.13 -25.35 -3.47
N SER A 192 4.86 -24.95 -3.56
CA SER A 192 4.43 -23.58 -3.73
C SER A 192 3.59 -23.17 -2.53
N LYS A 193 3.74 -21.93 -2.06
CA LYS A 193 2.94 -21.40 -0.95
C LYS A 193 2.77 -19.89 -1.10
N ASP A 194 1.56 -19.40 -0.88
CA ASP A 194 1.29 -17.97 -0.89
C ASP A 194 1.66 -17.34 0.45
N ILE A 195 2.29 -16.17 0.38
CA ILE A 195 2.76 -15.41 1.54
C ILE A 195 1.91 -14.14 1.66
N PRO A 196 0.87 -14.13 2.52
CA PRO A 196 0.00 -12.98 2.68
C PRO A 196 0.70 -11.84 3.41
N GLN A 197 0.40 -10.61 2.99
CA GLN A 197 0.86 -9.36 3.58
C GLN A 197 -0.26 -8.32 3.57
N VAL A 198 -0.12 -7.32 4.44
CA VAL A 198 -1.06 -6.21 4.57
C VAL A 198 -0.28 -4.91 4.51
N GLY A 199 -0.72 -4.01 3.65
CA GLY A 199 -0.22 -2.65 3.51
C GLY A 199 -1.18 -1.65 4.12
N TYR A 200 -0.64 -0.54 4.62
CA TYR A 200 -1.41 0.47 5.33
C TYR A 200 -1.18 1.86 4.72
N GLY A 201 -2.27 2.52 4.33
CA GLY A 201 -2.25 3.92 3.95
C GLY A 201 -2.04 4.84 5.16
N PRO A 202 -1.73 6.12 4.92
CA PRO A 202 -1.75 7.13 5.96
C PRO A 202 -3.16 7.29 6.54
N GLU A 203 -3.23 7.82 7.76
CA GLU A 203 -4.49 8.08 8.44
C GLU A 203 -5.17 9.34 7.89
N LEU A 204 -6.45 9.20 7.56
CA LEU A 204 -7.33 10.22 7.02
C LEU A 204 -8.46 10.47 8.04
N THR A 205 -8.15 11.13 9.16
CA THR A 205 -9.09 11.32 10.28
C THR A 205 -10.39 12.01 9.87
N PHE A 206 -10.37 12.85 8.83
CA PHE A 206 -11.59 13.47 8.29
C PHE A 206 -12.62 12.44 7.79
N LEU A 207 -12.19 11.24 7.37
CA LEU A 207 -13.11 10.17 6.93
C LEU A 207 -14.10 9.75 8.02
N ARG A 208 -13.79 10.01 9.30
CA ARG A 208 -14.71 9.77 10.42
C ARG A 208 -16.06 10.46 10.23
N TYR A 209 -16.07 11.62 9.59
CA TYR A 209 -17.27 12.46 9.42
C TYR A 209 -18.06 12.10 8.16
N ILE A 210 -17.46 11.29 7.29
CA ILE A 210 -18.02 10.83 6.03
C ILE A 210 -18.58 9.42 6.19
N LEU A 211 -17.81 8.52 6.83
CA LEU A 211 -18.14 7.09 6.95
C LEU A 211 -19.11 6.76 8.10
N ASN A 212 -19.47 7.75 8.94
CA ASN A 212 -20.41 7.63 10.05
C ASN A 212 -21.66 8.50 9.87
#